data_AF-A0A7C4F2H7-F1
#
_entry.id   AF-A0A7C4F2H7-F1
#
_cell.length_a   1.000
_cell.length_b   1.000
_cell.length_c   1.000
_cell.angle_alpha   90.00
_cell.angle_beta   90.00
_cell.angle_gamma   90.00
#
_symmetry.space_group_name_H-M   'P 1'
#
loop_
_entity.id
_entity.type
_entity.pdbx_description
1 polymer ?
#
loop_
_entity_poly.entity_id
_entity_poly.type
_entity_poly.pdbx_seq_one_letter_code
_entity_poly.pdbx_strand_id
1 'polypeptide(L)'
;MENTQPAMHHLNDGVYQNAFSYWKAGVLGGLLVIVSGALGYYLNLMVYAASKMTSTDWIVAGLLFVVVCVLAAVDTVFINYRPMGYGVFAAAGCAMSVFIIVHFSQAVLAGIIGAILFFVGSYARGQKELGETLKIRFLSVVRTVTPLVIMGMTVLAGTALYGAIANRPLADVASLLMPRSLFQTLLVKSSGLLSPAFGSTIDFSLSTRQITAQAVDSAVAQSGVPAASITPAVKNQLMQKYLPEFESKFETIAGGPINLDEPVSQVLYDGLVARLNGLEGNTKIGTLIAIIILLALTLLAFIPFIHIIVGALGFVLYQLLLAAGFGVIVYETQSKEVVVLP
;
A
#
# COMPACT_ATOMS: atom_id res chain seq x y z
N MET A 1 72.18 -25.92 -11.86
CA MET A 1 71.30 -24.81 -11.47
C MET A 1 69.89 -25.35 -11.48
N GLU A 2 69.44 -25.74 -10.30
CA GLU A 2 68.22 -26.49 -10.06
C GLU A 2 67.08 -25.49 -9.86
N ASN A 3 66.15 -25.47 -10.80
CA ASN A 3 65.05 -24.50 -10.85
C ASN A 3 63.91 -25.04 -9.96
N THR A 4 63.92 -24.66 -8.69
CA THR A 4 62.86 -24.98 -7.74
C THR A 4 61.71 -23.98 -7.93
N GLN A 5 60.70 -24.38 -8.70
CA GLN A 5 59.41 -23.70 -8.69
C GLN A 5 58.75 -23.88 -7.31
N PRO A 6 58.23 -22.81 -6.68
CA PRO A 6 57.52 -22.93 -5.42
C PRO A 6 56.20 -23.65 -5.65
N ALA A 7 55.96 -24.70 -4.85
CA ALA A 7 54.71 -25.42 -4.78
C ALA A 7 53.58 -24.43 -4.46
N MET A 8 52.73 -24.14 -5.46
CA MET A 8 51.46 -23.47 -5.22
C MET A 8 50.59 -24.42 -4.39
N HIS A 9 50.38 -24.03 -3.13
CA HIS A 9 49.40 -24.61 -2.23
C HIS A 9 48.02 -24.53 -2.89
N HIS A 10 47.57 -25.62 -3.52
CA HIS A 10 46.17 -25.86 -3.82
C HIS A 10 45.42 -26.05 -2.50
N LEU A 11 45.12 -24.95 -1.81
CA LEU A 11 44.21 -24.95 -0.67
C LEU A 11 42.78 -25.05 -1.19
N ASN A 12 42.30 -26.29 -1.28
CA ASN A 12 40.94 -26.67 -0.88
C ASN A 12 39.72 -25.98 -1.53
N ASP A 13 39.82 -25.50 -2.77
CA ASP A 13 38.67 -24.94 -3.52
C ASP A 13 37.54 -25.96 -3.79
N GLY A 14 37.81 -27.26 -3.64
CA GLY A 14 36.85 -28.33 -3.90
C GLY A 14 35.83 -28.60 -2.77
N VAL A 15 36.03 -28.07 -1.56
CA VAL A 15 35.17 -28.40 -0.40
C VAL A 15 33.86 -27.61 -0.39
N TYR A 16 33.85 -26.40 -0.96
CA TYR A 16 32.68 -25.51 -0.94
C TYR A 16 31.81 -25.57 -2.21
N GLN A 17 32.25 -26.28 -3.26
CA GLN A 17 31.51 -26.32 -4.53
C GLN A 17 30.18 -27.11 -4.47
N ASN A 18 29.91 -27.87 -3.40
CA ASN A 18 28.68 -28.67 -3.27
C ASN A 18 27.95 -28.55 -1.92
N ALA A 19 28.43 -27.74 -0.98
CA ALA A 19 27.75 -27.57 0.31
C ALA A 19 26.64 -26.52 0.18
N PHE A 20 25.43 -26.97 -0.20
CA PHE A 20 24.22 -26.16 -0.02
C PHE A 20 23.61 -26.50 1.34
N SER A 21 23.69 -25.57 2.29
CA SER A 21 23.11 -25.73 3.61
C SER A 21 21.59 -25.54 3.57
N TYR A 22 20.87 -26.65 3.43
CA TYR A 22 19.39 -26.69 3.51
C TYR A 22 18.87 -26.09 4.81
N TRP A 23 19.61 -26.21 5.91
CA TRP A 23 19.24 -25.63 7.19
C TRP A 23 19.22 -24.10 7.14
N LYS A 24 20.28 -23.45 6.64
CA LYS A 24 20.36 -21.98 6.54
C LYS A 24 19.29 -21.44 5.61
N ALA A 25 19.11 -22.06 4.45
CA ALA A 25 18.05 -21.70 3.51
C ALA A 25 16.65 -21.91 4.13
N GLY A 26 16.49 -22.96 4.93
CA GLY A 26 15.24 -23.27 5.62
C GLY A 26 14.91 -22.26 6.72
N VAL A 27 15.91 -21.78 7.46
CA VAL A 27 15.73 -20.73 8.47
C VAL A 27 15.31 -19.41 7.83
N LEU A 28 15.99 -18.98 6.78
CA LEU A 28 15.66 -17.76 6.03
C LEU A 28 14.26 -17.83 5.42
N GLY A 29 13.99 -18.89 4.66
CA GLY A 29 12.69 -19.10 4.04
C GLY A 29 11.56 -19.29 5.04
N GLY A 30 11.83 -19.98 6.16
CA GLY A 30 10.87 -20.13 7.25
C GLY A 30 10.52 -18.79 7.90
N LEU A 31 11.50 -17.89 8.04
CA LEU A 31 11.28 -16.56 8.58
C LEU A 31 10.41 -15.71 7.63
N LEU A 32 10.64 -15.78 6.30
CA LEU A 32 9.76 -15.15 5.31
C LEU A 32 8.32 -15.68 5.42
N VAL A 33 8.13 -17.00 5.55
CA VAL A 33 6.81 -17.63 5.69
C VAL A 33 6.09 -17.17 6.96
N ILE A 34 6.79 -17.15 8.10
CA ILE A 34 6.22 -16.73 9.40
C ILE A 34 5.80 -15.26 9.35
N VAL A 35 6.67 -14.37 8.87
CA VAL A 35 6.37 -12.93 8.77
C VAL A 35 5.24 -12.69 7.76
N SER A 36 5.21 -13.43 6.65
CA SER A 36 4.10 -13.36 5.69
C SER A 36 2.77 -13.79 6.30
N GLY A 37 2.77 -14.84 7.13
CA GLY A 37 1.59 -15.25 7.90
C GLY A 37 1.12 -14.18 8.90
N ALA A 38 2.06 -13.57 9.63
CA ALA A 38 1.76 -12.46 10.53
C ALA A 38 1.16 -11.26 9.78
N LEU A 39 1.74 -10.90 8.61
CA LEU A 39 1.17 -9.87 7.75
C LEU A 39 -0.24 -10.25 7.26
N GLY A 40 -0.47 -11.52 6.90
CA GLY A 40 -1.77 -12.05 6.54
C GLY A 40 -2.83 -11.88 7.63
N TYR A 41 -2.46 -12.06 8.89
CA TYR A 41 -3.32 -11.78 10.04
C TYR A 41 -3.72 -10.30 10.11
N TYR A 42 -2.75 -9.39 9.98
CA TYR A 42 -3.04 -7.95 9.98
C TYR A 42 -3.85 -7.52 8.74
N LEU A 43 -3.60 -8.09 7.56
CA LEU A 43 -4.44 -7.85 6.38
C LEU A 43 -5.89 -8.28 6.62
N ASN A 44 -6.10 -9.44 7.26
CA ASN A 44 -7.44 -9.86 7.65
C ASN A 44 -8.10 -8.88 8.63
N LEU A 45 -7.35 -8.37 9.62
CA LEU A 45 -7.86 -7.32 10.52
C LEU A 45 -8.20 -6.03 9.77
N MET A 46 -7.35 -5.57 8.86
CA MET A 46 -7.58 -4.37 8.05
C MET A 46 -8.82 -4.48 7.17
N VAL A 47 -9.12 -5.66 6.64
CA VAL A 47 -10.26 -5.87 5.74
C VAL A 47 -11.55 -6.14 6.51
N TYR A 48 -11.52 -6.99 7.54
CA TYR A 48 -12.75 -7.49 8.18
C TYR A 48 -13.02 -6.92 9.58
N ALA A 49 -12.02 -6.30 10.20
CA ALA A 49 -12.10 -5.76 11.56
C ALA A 49 -11.43 -4.37 11.69
N ALA A 50 -11.45 -3.57 10.61
CA ALA A 50 -10.75 -2.28 10.53
C ALA A 50 -11.10 -1.34 11.71
N SER A 51 -12.36 -1.34 12.14
CA SER A 51 -12.84 -0.52 13.25
C SER A 51 -12.26 -0.90 14.61
N LYS A 52 -11.67 -2.09 14.73
CA LYS A 52 -11.02 -2.57 15.96
C LYS A 52 -9.51 -2.34 15.96
N MET A 53 -8.93 -1.88 14.84
CA MET A 53 -7.50 -1.63 14.76
C MET A 53 -7.11 -0.34 15.47
N THR A 54 -6.13 -0.45 16.35
CA THR A 54 -5.47 0.69 16.99
C THR A 54 -4.42 1.29 16.04
N SER A 55 -3.97 2.52 16.30
CA SER A 55 -2.88 3.14 15.54
C SER A 55 -1.60 2.29 15.54
N THR A 56 -1.34 1.57 16.63
CA THR A 56 -0.20 0.64 16.73
C THR A 56 -0.31 -0.50 15.73
N ASP A 57 -1.50 -1.06 15.53
CA ASP A 57 -1.72 -2.17 14.59
C ASP A 57 -1.43 -1.75 13.15
N TRP A 58 -1.79 -0.51 12.77
CA TRP A 58 -1.46 0.05 11.45
C TRP A 58 0.06 0.19 11.24
N ILE A 59 0.78 0.63 12.28
CA ILE A 59 2.24 0.76 12.23
C ILE A 59 2.89 -0.63 12.12
N VAL A 60 2.42 -1.60 12.90
CA VAL A 60 2.94 -2.98 12.87
C VAL A 60 2.69 -3.62 11.52
N ALA A 61 1.49 -3.47 10.94
CA ALA A 61 1.18 -3.96 9.60
C ALA A 61 2.11 -3.36 8.54
N GLY A 62 2.35 -2.04 8.60
CA GLY A 62 3.29 -1.35 7.70
C GLY A 62 4.73 -1.84 7.86
N LEU A 63 5.18 -2.09 9.09
CA LEU A 63 6.52 -2.63 9.35
C LEU A 63 6.66 -4.06 8.82
N LEU A 64 5.68 -4.93 9.09
CA LEU A 64 5.67 -6.30 8.57
C LEU A 64 5.69 -6.33 7.04
N PHE A 65 4.93 -5.44 6.38
CA PHE A 65 4.95 -5.28 4.92
C PHE A 65 6.36 -4.98 4.39
N VAL A 66 7.09 -4.07 5.03
CA VAL A 66 8.49 -3.77 4.64
C VAL A 66 9.40 -4.96 4.91
N VAL A 67 9.25 -5.63 6.05
CA VAL A 67 10.06 -6.81 6.40
C VAL A 67 9.84 -7.96 5.41
N VAL A 68 8.61 -8.24 4.98
CA VAL A 68 8.32 -9.23 3.94
C VAL A 68 9.05 -8.89 2.63
N CYS A 69 8.98 -7.63 2.18
CA CYS A 69 9.68 -7.19 0.98
C CYS A 69 11.21 -7.38 1.10
N VAL A 70 11.79 -7.01 2.25
CA VAL A 70 13.22 -7.15 2.53
C VAL A 70 13.64 -8.62 2.51
N LEU A 71 12.92 -9.48 3.22
CA LEU A 71 13.22 -10.91 3.29
C LEU A 71 13.05 -11.58 1.93
N ALA A 72 12.01 -11.24 1.17
CA ALA A 72 11.85 -11.75 -0.19
C ALA A 72 13.05 -11.40 -1.08
N ALA A 73 13.55 -10.16 -1.02
CA ALA A 73 14.74 -9.78 -1.78
C ALA A 73 16.00 -10.53 -1.32
N VAL A 74 16.19 -10.67 0.00
CA VAL A 74 17.34 -11.37 0.60
C VAL A 74 17.29 -12.87 0.28
N ASP A 75 16.17 -13.54 0.50
CA ASP A 75 15.97 -14.96 0.22
C ASP A 75 16.22 -15.28 -1.26
N THR A 76 15.83 -14.37 -2.16
CA THR A 76 16.11 -14.52 -3.59
C THR A 76 17.61 -14.55 -3.87
N VAL A 77 18.44 -13.84 -3.11
CA VAL A 77 19.90 -13.84 -3.30
C VAL A 77 20.57 -15.06 -2.65
N PHE A 78 20.11 -15.48 -1.48
CA PHE A 78 20.76 -16.56 -0.72
C PHE A 78 20.28 -17.97 -1.11
N ILE A 79 19.02 -18.14 -1.49
CA ILE A 79 18.47 -19.46 -1.86
C ILE A 79 18.78 -19.71 -3.33
N ASN A 80 19.93 -20.34 -3.60
CA ASN A 80 20.32 -20.69 -4.97
C ASN A 80 19.58 -21.95 -5.51
N TYR A 81 19.13 -22.85 -4.61
CA TYR A 81 18.40 -24.05 -5.02
C TYR A 81 16.97 -23.72 -5.45
N ARG A 82 16.77 -23.63 -6.76
CA ARG A 82 15.51 -23.21 -7.43
C ARG A 82 14.22 -23.83 -6.85
N PRO A 83 14.06 -25.17 -6.74
CA PRO A 83 12.80 -25.74 -6.29
C PRO A 83 12.50 -25.41 -4.81
N MET A 84 13.53 -25.28 -3.97
CA MET A 84 13.33 -24.82 -2.59
C MET A 84 12.86 -23.37 -2.53
N GLY A 85 13.47 -22.47 -3.31
CA GLY A 85 13.02 -21.08 -3.35
C GLY A 85 11.60 -20.94 -3.90
N TYR A 86 11.22 -21.70 -4.94
CA TYR A 86 9.82 -21.75 -5.38
C TYR A 86 8.88 -22.23 -4.28
N GLY A 87 9.26 -23.28 -3.55
CA GLY A 87 8.49 -23.80 -2.42
C GLY A 87 8.32 -22.77 -1.29
N VAL A 88 9.39 -22.07 -0.92
CA VAL A 88 9.38 -21.02 0.11
C VAL A 88 8.46 -19.86 -0.28
N PHE A 89 8.57 -19.35 -1.51
CA PHE A 89 7.73 -18.23 -1.97
C PHE A 89 6.27 -18.63 -2.14
N ALA A 90 5.99 -19.85 -2.61
CA ALA A 90 4.63 -20.37 -2.65
C ALA A 90 4.06 -20.52 -1.23
N ALA A 91 4.84 -21.08 -0.29
CA ALA A 91 4.46 -21.21 1.11
C ALA A 91 4.23 -19.84 1.77
N ALA A 92 5.02 -18.81 1.45
CA ALA A 92 4.84 -17.46 1.96
C ALA A 92 3.52 -16.84 1.46
N GLY A 93 3.21 -16.99 0.16
CA GLY A 93 1.93 -16.58 -0.41
C GLY A 93 0.73 -17.31 0.21
N CYS A 94 0.86 -18.62 0.44
CA CYS A 94 -0.14 -19.41 1.16
C CYS A 94 -0.30 -18.94 2.61
N ALA A 95 0.80 -18.78 3.36
CA ALA A 95 0.79 -18.38 4.77
C ALA A 95 0.11 -17.02 4.96
N MET A 96 0.40 -16.06 4.09
CA MET A 96 -0.27 -14.75 4.08
C MET A 96 -1.79 -14.85 3.85
N SER A 97 -2.22 -15.89 3.15
CA SER A 97 -3.63 -16.11 2.79
C SER A 97 -4.43 -16.90 3.85
N VAL A 98 -3.76 -17.57 4.80
CA VAL A 98 -4.39 -18.49 5.77
C VAL A 98 -5.51 -17.82 6.56
N PHE A 99 -5.33 -16.59 7.01
CA PHE A 99 -6.33 -15.90 7.83
C PHE A 99 -7.52 -15.38 7.02
N ILE A 100 -7.34 -15.16 5.72
CA ILE A 100 -8.38 -14.63 4.82
C ILE A 100 -9.27 -15.76 4.28
N ILE A 101 -8.77 -17.00 4.25
CA ILE A 101 -9.50 -18.16 3.69
C ILE A 101 -10.82 -18.45 4.40
N VAL A 102 -10.94 -18.04 5.67
CA VAL A 102 -12.17 -18.18 6.47
C VAL A 102 -13.34 -17.42 5.82
N HIS A 103 -13.06 -16.36 5.08
CA HIS A 103 -14.03 -15.56 4.34
C HIS A 103 -14.09 -15.97 2.86
N PHE A 104 -14.19 -17.28 2.62
CA PHE A 104 -14.09 -17.87 1.29
C PHE A 104 -15.09 -17.27 0.30
N SER A 105 -14.57 -16.76 -0.82
CA SER A 105 -15.34 -16.31 -1.98
C SER A 105 -14.52 -16.56 -3.26
N GLN A 106 -15.17 -16.59 -4.42
CA GLN A 106 -14.47 -16.76 -5.71
C GLN A 106 -13.42 -15.67 -5.95
N ALA A 107 -13.71 -14.44 -5.52
CA ALA A 107 -12.77 -13.34 -5.59
C ALA A 107 -11.56 -13.55 -4.67
N VAL A 108 -11.80 -13.94 -3.41
CA VAL A 108 -10.72 -14.27 -2.46
C VAL A 108 -9.85 -15.39 -3.01
N LEU A 109 -10.43 -16.46 -3.56
CA LEU A 109 -9.68 -17.56 -4.18
C LEU A 109 -8.79 -17.06 -5.33
N ALA A 110 -9.33 -16.23 -6.22
CA ALA A 110 -8.54 -15.60 -7.30
C ALA A 110 -7.40 -14.73 -6.73
N GLY A 111 -7.64 -14.04 -5.61
CA GLY A 111 -6.63 -13.30 -4.85
C GLY A 111 -5.49 -14.17 -4.34
N ILE A 112 -5.83 -15.29 -3.70
CA ILE A 112 -4.87 -16.26 -3.16
C ILE A 112 -3.99 -16.81 -4.28
N ILE A 113 -4.62 -17.27 -5.37
CA ILE A 113 -3.89 -17.77 -6.54
C ILE A 113 -3.00 -16.68 -7.12
N GLY A 114 -3.53 -15.46 -7.28
CA GLY A 114 -2.77 -14.30 -7.75
C GLY A 114 -1.55 -14.00 -6.88
N ALA A 115 -1.73 -13.96 -5.55
CA ALA A 115 -0.66 -13.73 -4.60
C ALA A 115 0.45 -14.78 -4.71
N ILE A 116 0.09 -16.06 -4.76
CA ILE A 116 1.04 -17.17 -4.93
C ILE A 116 1.81 -17.00 -6.24
N LEU A 117 1.12 -16.75 -7.36
CA LEU A 117 1.75 -16.56 -8.67
C LEU A 117 2.71 -15.36 -8.69
N PHE A 118 2.34 -14.25 -8.05
CA PHE A 118 3.19 -13.07 -7.95
C PHE A 118 4.41 -13.30 -7.05
N PHE A 119 4.26 -14.01 -5.93
CA PHE A 119 5.39 -14.38 -5.08
C PHE A 119 6.36 -15.32 -5.80
N VAL A 120 5.85 -16.42 -6.37
CA VAL A 120 6.67 -17.37 -7.16
C VAL A 120 7.32 -16.65 -8.36
N GLY A 121 6.57 -15.78 -9.03
CA GLY A 121 7.05 -14.97 -10.15
C GLY A 121 8.13 -13.97 -9.74
N SER A 122 8.05 -13.41 -8.53
CA SER A 122 9.08 -12.53 -7.98
C SER A 122 10.42 -13.25 -7.83
N TYR A 123 10.39 -14.47 -7.26
CA TYR A 123 11.58 -15.30 -7.13
C TYR A 123 12.13 -15.72 -8.50
N ALA A 124 11.25 -16.16 -9.42
CA ALA A 124 11.65 -16.56 -10.78
C ALA A 124 12.41 -15.43 -11.50
N ARG A 125 11.89 -14.19 -11.45
CA ARG A 125 12.51 -13.05 -12.10
C ARG A 125 13.78 -12.59 -11.38
N GLY A 126 13.81 -12.60 -10.06
CA GLY A 126 15.02 -12.25 -9.32
C GLY A 126 16.16 -13.26 -9.52
N GLN A 127 15.85 -14.56 -9.61
CA GLN A 127 16.82 -15.60 -9.98
C GLN A 127 17.32 -15.45 -11.41
N LYS A 128 16.45 -15.06 -12.34
CA LYS A 128 16.86 -14.75 -13.71
C LYS A 128 17.85 -13.59 -13.75
N GLU A 129 17.57 -12.51 -13.02
CA GLU A 129 18.47 -11.35 -12.89
C GLU A 129 19.84 -11.73 -12.31
N LEU A 130 19.86 -12.58 -11.28
CA LEU A 130 21.12 -13.12 -10.71
C LEU A 130 21.85 -14.03 -11.71
N GLY A 131 21.13 -14.79 -12.52
CA GLY A 131 21.71 -15.65 -13.54
C GLY A 131 22.35 -14.90 -14.71
N GLU A 132 21.81 -13.72 -15.05
CA GLU A 132 22.25 -12.90 -16.20
C GLU A 132 23.36 -11.89 -15.84
N THR A 133 23.66 -11.70 -14.55
CA THR A 133 24.67 -10.75 -14.07
C THR A 133 25.96 -11.46 -13.63
N LEU A 134 27.11 -10.90 -14.01
CA LEU A 134 28.43 -11.41 -13.59
C LEU A 134 28.76 -11.10 -12.12
N LYS A 135 28.21 -10.00 -11.59
CA LYS A 135 28.37 -9.55 -10.21
C LYS A 135 27.02 -9.43 -9.53
N ILE A 136 26.96 -9.74 -8.25
CA ILE A 136 25.72 -9.66 -7.49
C ILE A 136 25.33 -8.20 -7.30
N ARG A 137 24.35 -7.74 -8.09
CA ARG A 137 23.77 -6.39 -7.97
C ARG A 137 22.52 -6.45 -7.11
N PHE A 138 22.68 -6.44 -5.79
CA PHE A 138 21.58 -6.55 -4.82
C PHE A 138 20.42 -5.57 -5.12
N LEU A 139 20.72 -4.31 -5.40
CA LEU A 139 19.69 -3.31 -5.74
C LEU A 139 18.93 -3.62 -7.03
N SER A 140 19.54 -4.33 -7.99
CA SER A 140 18.85 -4.80 -9.20
C SER A 140 17.82 -5.87 -8.84
N VAL A 141 18.21 -6.84 -8.00
CA VAL A 141 17.31 -7.88 -7.49
C VAL A 141 16.15 -7.27 -6.72
N VAL A 142 16.42 -6.30 -5.83
CA VAL A 142 15.36 -5.58 -5.09
C VAL A 142 14.36 -4.91 -6.05
N ARG A 143 14.85 -4.21 -7.09
CA ARG A 143 14.00 -3.54 -8.07
C ARG A 143 13.14 -4.51 -8.89
N THR A 144 13.60 -5.75 -9.06
CA THR A 144 12.88 -6.79 -9.81
C THR A 144 11.89 -7.55 -8.93
N VAL A 145 12.28 -7.90 -7.70
CA VAL A 145 11.47 -8.74 -6.78
C VAL A 145 10.37 -7.92 -6.11
N THR A 146 10.70 -6.74 -5.58
CA THR A 146 9.80 -5.95 -4.72
C THR A 146 8.48 -5.59 -5.39
N PRO A 147 8.44 -5.11 -6.65
CA PRO A 147 7.16 -4.78 -7.30
C PRO A 147 6.22 -5.97 -7.44
N LEU A 148 6.74 -7.17 -7.68
CA LEU A 148 5.94 -8.39 -7.81
C LEU A 148 5.39 -8.84 -6.47
N VAL A 149 6.20 -8.79 -5.40
CA VAL A 149 5.74 -9.07 -4.03
C VAL A 149 4.62 -8.10 -3.63
N ILE A 150 4.81 -6.81 -3.93
CA ILE A 150 3.80 -5.76 -3.71
C ILE A 150 2.53 -6.03 -4.50
N MET A 151 2.64 -6.38 -5.78
CA MET A 151 1.47 -6.74 -6.60
C MET A 151 0.72 -7.95 -6.03
N GLY A 152 1.43 -8.98 -5.57
CA GLY A 152 0.82 -10.14 -4.92
C GLY A 152 0.02 -9.76 -3.67
N MET A 153 0.60 -8.93 -2.80
CA MET A 153 -0.08 -8.41 -1.61
C MET A 153 -1.28 -7.53 -1.98
N THR A 154 -1.14 -6.67 -2.99
CA THR A 154 -2.19 -5.75 -3.44
C THR A 154 -3.37 -6.51 -4.04
N VAL A 155 -3.11 -7.53 -4.84
CA VAL A 155 -4.15 -8.39 -5.42
C VAL A 155 -4.90 -9.13 -4.33
N LEU A 156 -4.18 -9.70 -3.34
CA LEU A 156 -4.83 -10.36 -2.21
C LEU A 156 -5.69 -9.40 -1.39
N ALA A 157 -5.14 -8.24 -1.02
CA ALA A 157 -5.86 -7.23 -0.25
C ALA A 157 -7.08 -6.71 -1.02
N GLY A 158 -6.93 -6.43 -2.32
CA GLY A 158 -7.99 -5.91 -3.18
C GLY A 158 -9.13 -6.91 -3.38
N THR A 159 -8.84 -8.19 -3.59
CA THR A 159 -9.90 -9.20 -3.72
C THR A 159 -10.52 -9.59 -2.37
N ALA A 160 -9.76 -9.57 -1.29
CA ALA A 160 -10.29 -9.72 0.07
C ALA A 160 -11.25 -8.57 0.40
N LEU A 161 -10.85 -7.35 0.08
CA LEU A 161 -11.67 -6.15 0.21
C LEU A 161 -12.95 -6.25 -0.64
N TYR A 162 -12.83 -6.67 -1.90
CA TYR A 162 -13.99 -6.94 -2.75
C TYR A 162 -14.93 -7.98 -2.12
N GLY A 163 -14.38 -9.11 -1.65
CA GLY A 163 -15.16 -10.17 -1.01
C GLY A 163 -15.88 -9.72 0.25
N ALA A 164 -15.23 -8.87 1.06
CA ALA A 164 -15.82 -8.28 2.27
C ALA A 164 -16.97 -7.32 1.97
N ILE A 165 -16.88 -6.60 0.85
CA ILE A 165 -17.78 -5.50 0.50
C ILE A 165 -18.94 -5.93 -0.38
N ALA A 166 -18.72 -6.88 -1.31
CA ALA A 166 -19.67 -7.19 -2.39
C ALA A 166 -21.09 -7.51 -1.87
N ASN A 167 -21.17 -8.13 -0.70
CA ASN A 167 -22.43 -8.56 -0.07
C ASN A 167 -22.90 -7.67 1.09
N ARG A 168 -22.24 -6.52 1.34
CA ARG A 168 -22.59 -5.59 2.43
C ARG A 168 -23.23 -4.30 1.89
N PRO A 169 -24.07 -3.62 2.70
CA PRO A 169 -24.51 -2.24 2.41
C PRO A 169 -23.31 -1.28 2.42
N LEU A 170 -23.26 -0.29 1.51
CA LEU A 170 -22.04 0.53 1.33
C LEU A 170 -21.79 1.55 2.45
N ALA A 171 -22.72 1.73 3.40
CA ALA A 171 -22.49 2.56 4.58
C ALA A 171 -21.29 2.06 5.42
N ASP A 172 -21.20 0.75 5.64
CA ASP A 172 -20.05 0.14 6.33
C ASP A 172 -18.79 0.18 5.47
N VAL A 173 -18.97 0.12 4.15
CA VAL A 173 -17.90 0.07 3.15
C VAL A 173 -17.19 1.41 3.01
N ALA A 174 -17.95 2.51 2.97
CA ALA A 174 -17.37 3.85 2.89
C ALA A 174 -16.53 4.15 4.13
N SER A 175 -17.00 3.74 5.31
CA SER A 175 -16.23 3.87 6.55
C SER A 175 -14.92 3.06 6.54
N LEU A 176 -14.88 1.96 5.79
CA LEU A 176 -13.73 1.08 5.66
C LEU A 176 -12.74 1.55 4.59
N LEU A 177 -13.24 2.10 3.48
CA LEU A 177 -12.41 2.63 2.39
C LEU A 177 -11.82 4.00 2.72
N MET A 178 -12.62 4.88 3.32
CA MET A 178 -12.20 6.20 3.75
C MET A 178 -12.97 6.62 5.01
N PRO A 179 -12.41 6.38 6.21
CA PRO A 179 -13.00 6.85 7.45
C PRO A 179 -13.40 8.33 7.37
N ARG A 180 -14.58 8.67 7.90
CA ARG A 180 -15.12 10.04 7.88
C ARG A 180 -14.10 11.08 8.35
N SER A 181 -13.35 10.76 9.42
CA SER A 181 -12.31 11.63 9.96
C SER A 181 -11.16 11.88 9.00
N LEU A 182 -10.74 10.86 8.24
CA LEU A 182 -9.72 11.00 7.20
C LEU A 182 -10.25 11.81 6.02
N PHE A 183 -11.48 11.56 5.55
CA PHE A 183 -12.11 12.36 4.50
C PHE A 183 -12.17 13.84 4.90
N GLN A 184 -12.70 14.14 6.09
CA GLN A 184 -12.79 15.50 6.61
C GLN A 184 -11.41 16.15 6.72
N THR A 185 -10.42 15.44 7.27
CA THR A 185 -9.05 15.96 7.41
C THR A 185 -8.41 16.24 6.06
N LEU A 186 -8.53 15.33 5.10
CA LEU A 186 -7.97 15.48 3.75
C LEU A 186 -8.65 16.61 2.99
N LEU A 187 -9.97 16.72 3.09
CA LEU A 187 -10.75 17.73 2.42
C LEU A 187 -10.49 19.14 3.00
N VAL A 188 -10.37 19.26 4.34
CA VAL A 188 -9.97 20.51 4.99
C VAL A 188 -8.53 20.89 4.63
N LYS A 189 -7.59 19.94 4.65
CA LYS A 189 -6.18 20.19 4.28
C LYS A 189 -6.00 20.49 2.78
N SER A 190 -6.90 20.01 1.93
CA SER A 190 -6.87 20.27 0.48
C SER A 190 -7.71 21.47 0.05
N SER A 191 -8.36 22.19 0.99
CA SER A 191 -9.10 23.43 0.72
C SER A 191 -8.30 24.46 -0.11
N GLY A 192 -7.00 24.60 0.17
CA GLY A 192 -6.10 25.44 -0.62
C GLY A 192 -5.93 25.01 -2.07
N LEU A 193 -5.86 23.70 -2.34
CA LEU A 193 -5.76 23.14 -3.70
C LEU A 193 -7.08 23.19 -4.47
N LEU A 194 -8.20 23.10 -3.77
CA LEU A 194 -9.55 23.16 -4.34
C LEU A 194 -10.05 24.59 -4.54
N SER A 195 -9.37 25.59 -3.95
CA SER A 195 -9.71 27.02 -4.08
C SER A 195 -9.95 27.51 -5.52
N PRO A 196 -9.24 27.06 -6.58
CA PRO A 196 -9.51 27.52 -7.94
C PRO A 196 -10.84 27.00 -8.51
N ALA A 197 -11.29 25.83 -8.06
CA ALA A 197 -12.54 25.23 -8.50
C ALA A 197 -13.77 25.85 -7.82
N PHE A 198 -13.59 26.41 -6.61
CA PHE A 198 -14.67 26.95 -5.78
C PHE A 198 -14.66 28.48 -5.62
N GLY A 199 -13.73 29.19 -6.25
CA GLY A 199 -13.74 30.66 -6.39
C GLY A 199 -13.37 31.46 -5.14
N SER A 200 -13.13 30.80 -4.01
CA SER A 200 -12.56 31.39 -2.77
C SER A 200 -11.99 30.27 -1.89
N THR A 201 -11.17 30.61 -0.90
CA THR A 201 -10.69 29.67 0.13
C THR A 201 -11.86 29.21 1.00
N ILE A 202 -12.67 28.28 0.49
CA ILE A 202 -13.75 27.66 1.24
C ILE A 202 -13.13 26.80 2.33
N ASP A 203 -13.38 27.16 3.59
CA ASP A 203 -13.06 26.31 4.73
C ASP A 203 -14.16 25.26 4.93
N PHE A 204 -13.87 24.02 4.52
CA PHE A 204 -14.80 22.92 4.61
C PHE A 204 -15.08 22.41 6.04
N SER A 205 -14.39 22.98 7.04
CA SER A 205 -14.71 22.73 8.46
C SER A 205 -15.92 23.55 8.94
N LEU A 206 -16.26 24.62 8.22
CA LEU A 206 -17.38 25.49 8.53
C LEU A 206 -18.70 24.93 7.98
N SER A 207 -19.81 25.34 8.59
CA SER A 207 -21.15 25.03 8.08
C SER A 207 -21.51 25.87 6.85
N THR A 208 -22.50 25.42 6.08
CA THR A 208 -22.99 26.17 4.91
C THR A 208 -23.44 27.59 5.27
N ARG A 209 -24.04 27.80 6.45
CA ARG A 209 -24.38 29.14 6.95
C ARG A 209 -23.16 29.99 7.25
N GLN A 210 -22.11 29.42 7.84
CA GLN A 210 -20.87 30.12 8.18
C GLN A 210 -20.09 30.50 6.90
N ILE A 211 -20.03 29.61 5.91
CA ILE A 211 -19.42 29.89 4.61
C ILE A 211 -20.19 31.00 3.88
N THR A 212 -21.53 30.96 3.93
CA THR A 212 -22.36 32.02 3.33
C THR A 212 -22.15 33.35 4.04
N ALA A 213 -22.06 33.36 5.37
CA ALA A 213 -21.75 34.56 6.14
C ALA A 213 -20.36 35.13 5.79
N GLN A 214 -19.35 34.26 5.65
CA GLN A 214 -17.99 34.65 5.29
C GLN A 214 -17.88 35.15 3.84
N ALA A 215 -18.65 34.55 2.92
CA ALA A 215 -18.75 35.00 1.53
C ALA A 215 -19.44 36.37 1.43
N VAL A 216 -20.50 36.60 2.22
CA VAL A 216 -21.15 37.92 2.34
C VAL A 216 -20.19 38.95 2.93
N ASP A 217 -19.46 38.60 3.99
CA ASP A 217 -18.45 39.49 4.60
C ASP A 217 -17.31 39.83 3.63
N SER A 218 -16.88 38.86 2.83
CA SER A 218 -15.84 39.06 1.81
C SER A 218 -16.33 39.90 0.64
N ALA A 219 -17.56 39.67 0.17
CA ALA A 219 -18.19 40.47 -0.89
C ALA A 219 -18.41 41.91 -0.45
N VAL A 220 -18.79 42.11 0.82
CA VAL A 220 -18.92 43.42 1.47
C VAL A 220 -17.57 44.13 1.58
N ALA A 221 -16.52 43.43 2.01
CA ALA A 221 -15.17 44.01 2.13
C ALA A 221 -14.60 44.41 0.76
N GLN A 222 -14.90 43.65 -0.29
CA GLN A 222 -14.43 43.91 -1.66
C GLN A 222 -15.23 44.99 -2.40
N SER A 223 -16.46 45.30 -1.96
CA SER A 223 -17.31 46.31 -2.60
C SER A 223 -17.01 47.75 -2.17
N GLY A 224 -16.00 47.96 -1.31
CA GLY A 224 -15.51 49.29 -0.93
C GLY A 224 -16.49 50.11 -0.07
N VAL A 225 -17.53 49.46 0.47
CA VAL A 225 -18.52 50.09 1.34
C VAL A 225 -17.94 50.22 2.76
N PRO A 226 -18.01 51.40 3.42
CA PRO A 226 -17.52 51.55 4.79
C PRO A 226 -18.22 50.58 5.74
N ALA A 227 -17.44 49.81 6.52
CA ALA A 227 -17.96 48.79 7.43
C ALA A 227 -18.98 49.34 8.46
N ALA A 228 -18.93 50.65 8.75
CA ALA A 228 -19.85 51.35 9.65
C ALA A 228 -21.28 51.50 9.07
N SER A 229 -21.47 51.36 7.75
CA SER A 229 -22.75 51.55 7.07
C SER A 229 -23.60 50.29 6.97
N ILE A 230 -23.05 49.15 7.39
CA ILE A 230 -23.69 47.84 7.20
C ILE A 230 -24.32 47.43 8.51
N THR A 231 -25.64 47.63 8.60
CA THR A 231 -26.41 47.18 9.74
C THR A 231 -26.55 45.64 9.72
N PRO A 232 -26.68 44.99 10.89
CA PRO A 232 -26.93 43.55 10.97
C PRO A 232 -28.15 43.10 10.14
N ALA A 233 -29.14 43.98 9.98
CA ALA A 233 -30.33 43.73 9.16
C ALA A 233 -30.02 43.59 7.66
N VAL A 234 -29.12 44.43 7.12
CA VAL A 234 -28.70 44.36 5.71
C VAL A 234 -27.85 43.12 5.45
N LYS A 235 -26.99 42.75 6.40
CA LYS A 235 -26.20 41.51 6.35
C LYS A 235 -27.11 40.27 6.37
N ASN A 236 -28.14 40.26 7.21
CA ASN A 236 -29.13 39.19 7.26
C ASN A 236 -29.96 39.08 5.96
N GLN A 237 -30.33 40.21 5.34
CA GLN A 237 -31.01 40.20 4.05
C GLN A 237 -30.12 39.67 2.91
N LEU A 238 -28.84 40.06 2.89
CA LEU A 238 -27.88 39.52 1.93
C LEU A 238 -27.69 38.01 2.15
N MET A 239 -27.54 37.56 3.39
CA MET A 239 -27.49 36.12 3.70
C MET A 239 -28.75 35.39 3.23
N GLN A 240 -29.94 35.91 3.50
CA GLN A 240 -31.21 35.30 3.04
C GLN A 240 -31.32 35.24 1.51
N LYS A 241 -30.64 36.14 0.79
CA LYS A 241 -30.61 36.15 -0.67
C LYS A 241 -29.62 35.13 -1.25
N TYR A 242 -28.45 34.96 -0.63
CA TYR A 242 -27.40 34.06 -1.13
C TYR A 242 -27.51 32.62 -0.59
N LEU A 243 -28.12 32.43 0.57
CA LEU A 243 -28.25 31.12 1.21
C LEU A 243 -28.97 30.09 0.33
N PRO A 244 -30.08 30.40 -0.38
CA PRO A 244 -30.73 29.45 -1.27
C PRO A 244 -29.88 29.05 -2.49
N GLU A 245 -29.04 29.97 -2.99
CA GLU A 245 -28.14 29.67 -4.11
C GLU A 245 -27.00 28.73 -3.68
N PHE A 246 -26.45 28.94 -2.49
CA PHE A 246 -25.45 28.05 -1.91
C PHE A 246 -26.06 26.69 -1.56
N GLU A 247 -27.25 26.68 -0.96
CA GLU A 247 -28.00 25.47 -0.64
C GLU A 247 -28.22 24.63 -1.90
N SER A 248 -28.76 25.22 -2.97
CA SER A 248 -28.99 24.51 -4.23
C SER A 248 -27.72 23.92 -4.85
N LYS A 249 -26.59 24.65 -4.81
CA LYS A 249 -25.29 24.15 -5.31
C LYS A 249 -24.79 22.97 -4.48
N PHE A 250 -24.90 23.04 -3.16
CA PHE A 250 -24.48 21.96 -2.28
C PHE A 250 -25.42 20.76 -2.32
N GLU A 251 -26.73 20.95 -2.44
CA GLU A 251 -27.71 19.88 -2.67
C GLU A 251 -27.45 19.15 -3.99
N THR A 252 -27.11 19.89 -5.05
CA THR A 252 -26.77 19.30 -6.35
C THR A 252 -25.51 18.42 -6.27
N ILE A 253 -24.51 18.85 -5.50
CA ILE A 253 -23.25 18.10 -5.31
C ILE A 253 -23.46 16.90 -4.37
N ALA A 254 -24.13 17.11 -3.23
CA ALA A 254 -24.39 16.09 -2.22
C ALA A 254 -25.43 15.05 -2.69
N GLY A 255 -26.32 15.41 -3.63
CA GLY A 255 -27.36 14.53 -4.17
C GLY A 255 -28.58 14.36 -3.26
N GLY A 256 -28.86 15.32 -2.37
CA GLY A 256 -30.00 15.28 -1.44
C GLY A 256 -30.08 16.55 -0.58
N PRO A 257 -31.14 16.66 0.25
CA PRO A 257 -31.32 17.80 1.15
C PRO A 257 -30.17 17.88 2.15
N ILE A 258 -29.64 19.08 2.37
CA ILE A 258 -28.47 19.30 3.23
C ILE A 258 -28.89 19.92 4.57
N ASN A 259 -28.24 19.50 5.65
CA ASN A 259 -28.35 20.20 6.93
C ASN A 259 -27.40 21.41 6.93
N LEU A 260 -27.95 22.62 6.89
CA LEU A 260 -27.19 23.87 6.80
C LEU A 260 -26.33 24.17 8.04
N ASP A 261 -26.59 23.47 9.15
CA ASP A 261 -25.89 23.63 10.42
C ASP A 261 -24.73 22.64 10.60
N GLU A 262 -24.61 21.65 9.70
CA GLU A 262 -23.50 20.69 9.71
C GLU A 262 -22.29 21.18 8.91
N PRO A 263 -21.05 20.73 9.26
CA PRO A 263 -19.86 21.03 8.48
C PRO A 263 -20.02 20.55 7.03
N VAL A 264 -19.59 21.36 6.07
CA VAL A 264 -19.69 20.99 4.64
C VAL A 264 -18.95 19.70 4.33
N SER A 265 -17.79 19.47 4.96
CA SER A 265 -17.05 18.22 4.86
C SER A 265 -17.85 16.99 5.31
N GLN A 266 -18.75 17.14 6.29
CA GLN A 266 -19.64 16.09 6.76
C GLN A 266 -20.77 15.85 5.76
N VAL A 267 -21.43 16.91 5.28
CA VAL A 267 -22.50 16.83 4.28
C VAL A 267 -22.00 16.19 2.97
N LEU A 268 -20.80 16.55 2.51
CA LEU A 268 -20.19 15.98 1.31
C LEU A 268 -19.85 14.49 1.48
N TYR A 269 -19.38 14.10 2.67
CA TYR A 269 -19.14 12.68 2.97
C TYR A 269 -20.45 11.90 2.95
N ASP A 270 -21.47 12.38 3.65
CA ASP A 270 -22.75 11.69 3.74
C ASP A 270 -23.44 11.61 2.37
N GLY A 271 -23.33 12.66 1.55
CA GLY A 271 -23.80 12.67 0.15
C GLY A 271 -23.05 11.67 -0.75
N LEU A 272 -21.72 11.59 -0.62
CA LEU A 272 -20.91 10.58 -1.31
C LEU A 272 -21.37 9.16 -0.94
N VAL A 273 -21.57 8.90 0.35
CA VAL A 273 -22.05 7.61 0.86
C VAL A 273 -23.46 7.30 0.34
N ALA A 274 -24.37 8.28 0.34
CA ALA A 274 -25.71 8.12 -0.19
C ALA A 274 -25.72 7.78 -1.69
N ARG A 275 -24.90 8.47 -2.50
CA ARG A 275 -24.76 8.17 -3.93
C ARG A 275 -24.18 6.79 -4.19
N LEU A 276 -23.18 6.39 -3.43
CA LEU A 276 -22.61 5.04 -3.52
C LEU A 276 -23.66 3.97 -3.14
N ASN A 277 -24.49 4.23 -2.13
CA ASN A 277 -25.57 3.33 -1.73
C ASN A 277 -26.70 3.24 -2.77
N GLY A 278 -26.96 4.31 -3.52
CA GLY A 278 -27.98 4.33 -4.58
C GLY A 278 -27.59 3.56 -5.85
N LEU A 279 -26.39 2.99 -5.93
CA LEU A 279 -25.95 2.19 -7.06
C LEU A 279 -26.49 0.75 -6.96
N GLU A 280 -27.19 0.30 -8.00
CA GLU A 280 -27.75 -1.05 -8.07
C GLU A 280 -27.04 -1.95 -9.11
N GLY A 281 -27.04 -3.26 -8.82
CA GLY A 281 -26.56 -4.30 -9.73
C GLY A 281 -25.13 -4.11 -10.21
N ASN A 282 -24.94 -4.16 -11.54
CA ASN A 282 -23.62 -4.14 -12.18
C ASN A 282 -22.88 -2.80 -12.01
N THR A 283 -23.59 -1.69 -11.83
CA THR A 283 -22.97 -0.36 -11.65
C THR A 283 -22.25 -0.25 -10.31
N LYS A 284 -22.82 -0.83 -9.25
CA LYS A 284 -22.19 -0.98 -7.93
C LYS A 284 -20.91 -1.80 -8.02
N ILE A 285 -20.97 -2.96 -8.69
CA ILE A 285 -19.79 -3.84 -8.86
C ILE A 285 -18.69 -3.12 -9.63
N GLY A 286 -19.02 -2.47 -10.76
CA GLY A 286 -18.04 -1.72 -11.56
C GLY A 286 -17.38 -0.58 -10.77
N THR A 287 -18.16 0.15 -9.97
CA THR A 287 -17.64 1.25 -9.13
C THR A 287 -16.70 0.72 -8.03
N LEU A 288 -17.05 -0.39 -7.38
CA LEU A 288 -16.19 -1.02 -6.37
C LEU A 288 -14.87 -1.52 -6.96
N ILE A 289 -14.92 -2.13 -8.14
CA ILE A 289 -13.71 -2.55 -8.86
C ILE A 289 -12.85 -1.32 -9.20
N ALA A 290 -13.46 -0.25 -9.70
CA ALA A 290 -12.75 0.99 -10.00
C ALA A 290 -12.05 1.58 -8.77
N ILE A 291 -12.71 1.58 -7.60
CA ILE A 291 -12.11 2.03 -6.33
C ILE A 291 -10.92 1.14 -5.94
N ILE A 292 -11.06 -0.19 -6.02
CA ILE A 292 -9.98 -1.13 -5.70
C ILE A 292 -8.79 -0.92 -6.64
N ILE A 293 -9.03 -0.72 -7.93
CA ILE A 293 -7.99 -0.41 -8.91
C ILE A 293 -7.31 0.92 -8.56
N LEU A 294 -8.08 1.95 -8.19
CA LEU A 294 -7.52 3.24 -7.78
C LEU A 294 -6.62 3.12 -6.54
N LEU A 295 -7.05 2.35 -5.54
CA LEU A 295 -6.25 2.05 -4.34
C LEU A 295 -4.98 1.28 -4.69
N ALA A 296 -5.09 0.29 -5.57
CA ALA A 296 -3.94 -0.46 -6.08
C ALA A 296 -2.95 0.47 -6.81
N LEU A 297 -3.44 1.31 -7.72
CA LEU A 297 -2.61 2.28 -8.44
C LEU A 297 -1.94 3.28 -7.50
N THR A 298 -2.63 3.71 -6.44
CA THR A 298 -2.06 4.57 -5.40
C THR A 298 -0.90 3.86 -4.72
N LEU A 299 -1.07 2.60 -4.32
CA LEU A 299 -0.01 1.81 -3.70
C LEU A 299 1.15 1.55 -4.67
N LEU A 300 0.87 1.34 -5.96
CA LEU A 300 1.87 1.25 -7.01
C LEU A 300 2.67 2.56 -7.17
N ALA A 301 2.03 3.72 -7.03
CA ALA A 301 2.70 5.02 -7.09
C ALA A 301 3.70 5.22 -5.92
N PHE A 302 3.49 4.53 -4.78
CA PHE A 302 4.41 4.55 -3.65
C PHE A 302 5.59 3.56 -3.77
N ILE A 303 5.60 2.67 -4.77
CA ILE A 303 6.69 1.69 -4.99
C ILE A 303 8.09 2.32 -5.00
N PRO A 304 8.35 3.47 -5.65
CA PRO A 304 9.68 4.08 -5.65
C PRO A 304 10.20 4.41 -4.24
N PHE A 305 9.32 4.87 -3.34
CA PHE A 305 9.69 5.16 -1.96
C PHE A 305 9.94 3.88 -1.16
N ILE A 306 9.08 2.87 -1.35
CA ILE A 306 9.24 1.55 -0.72
C ILE A 306 10.56 0.92 -1.18
N HIS A 307 10.94 1.07 -2.45
CA HIS A 307 12.22 0.57 -2.98
C HIS A 307 13.43 1.15 -2.28
N ILE A 308 13.40 2.44 -1.91
CA ILE A 308 14.52 3.06 -1.18
C ILE A 308 14.67 2.42 0.20
N ILE A 309 13.56 2.25 0.92
CA ILE A 309 13.55 1.67 2.27
C ILE A 309 13.95 0.19 2.23
N VAL A 310 13.33 -0.60 1.36
CA VAL A 310 13.61 -2.04 1.19
C VAL A 310 15.04 -2.25 0.69
N GLY A 311 15.52 -1.42 -0.23
CA GLY A 311 16.89 -1.48 -0.74
C GLY A 311 17.92 -1.19 0.35
N ALA A 312 17.71 -0.15 1.16
CA ALA A 312 18.61 0.20 2.26
C ALA A 312 18.64 -0.87 3.36
N LEU A 313 17.47 -1.26 3.87
CA LEU A 313 17.37 -2.27 4.94
C LEU A 313 17.83 -3.65 4.46
N GLY A 314 17.43 -4.04 3.26
CA GLY A 314 17.84 -5.31 2.66
C GLY A 314 19.34 -5.37 2.40
N PHE A 315 19.97 -4.25 2.01
CA PHE A 315 21.42 -4.22 1.83
C PHE A 315 22.16 -4.38 3.16
N VAL A 316 21.70 -3.73 4.22
CA VAL A 316 22.26 -3.90 5.58
C VAL A 316 22.11 -5.35 6.03
N LEU A 317 20.92 -5.95 5.87
CA LEU A 317 20.68 -7.34 6.24
C LEU A 317 21.54 -8.32 5.42
N TYR A 318 21.67 -8.08 4.11
CA TYR A 318 22.55 -8.84 3.23
C TYR A 318 24.01 -8.81 3.70
N GLN A 319 24.54 -7.62 4.03
CA GLN A 319 25.90 -7.47 4.56
C GLN A 319 26.09 -8.16 5.91
N LEU A 320 25.10 -8.06 6.81
CA LEU A 320 25.15 -8.73 8.11
C LEU A 320 25.17 -10.26 7.96
N LEU A 321 24.36 -10.81 7.05
CA LEU A 321 24.32 -12.25 6.78
C LEU A 321 25.65 -12.74 6.19
N LEU A 322 26.28 -11.97 5.30
CA LEU A 322 27.63 -12.30 4.81
C LEU A 322 28.67 -12.24 5.93
N ALA A 323 28.66 -11.18 6.75
CA ALA A 323 29.60 -11.01 7.86
C ALA A 323 29.45 -12.11 8.93
N ALA A 324 28.23 -12.60 9.15
CA ALA A 324 27.96 -13.72 10.05
C ALA A 324 28.34 -15.10 9.47
N GLY A 325 28.85 -15.17 8.25
CA GLY A 325 29.19 -16.42 7.57
C GLY A 325 27.96 -17.23 7.12
N PHE A 326 26.80 -16.58 7.00
CA PHE A 326 25.58 -17.23 6.53
C PHE A 326 25.71 -17.63 5.06
N GLY A 327 26.30 -16.76 4.23
CA GLY A 327 26.68 -17.07 2.86
C GLY A 327 28.12 -16.65 2.55
N VAL A 328 28.71 -17.31 1.56
CA VAL A 328 30.05 -17.01 1.02
C VAL A 328 29.89 -16.73 -0.47
N ILE A 329 30.59 -15.71 -0.96
CA ILE A 329 30.64 -15.41 -2.39
C ILE A 329 31.70 -16.33 -3.01
N VAL A 330 31.26 -17.20 -3.91
CA VAL A 330 32.11 -18.15 -4.64
C VAL A 330 32.12 -17.77 -6.12
N TYR A 331 33.25 -17.98 -6.79
CA TYR A 331 33.37 -17.77 -8.23
C TYR A 331 33.12 -19.09 -8.97
N GLU A 332 31.95 -19.21 -9.63
CA GLU A 332 31.54 -20.44 -10.34
C GLU A 332 32.30 -20.61 -11.68
N THR A 333 32.69 -19.49 -12.29
CA THR A 333 33.62 -19.35 -13.42
C THR A 333 34.50 -18.13 -13.14
N GLN A 334 35.65 -17.95 -13.83
CA GLN A 334 36.66 -16.90 -13.58
C GLN A 334 36.14 -15.44 -13.46
N SER A 335 34.85 -15.19 -13.64
CA SER A 335 34.24 -13.86 -13.54
C SER A 335 32.83 -13.82 -12.95
N LYS A 336 32.19 -14.95 -12.57
CA LYS A 336 30.81 -14.96 -12.07
C LYS A 336 30.74 -15.19 -10.57
N GLU A 337 30.20 -14.21 -9.85
CA GLU A 337 29.94 -14.28 -8.41
C GLU A 337 28.61 -14.99 -8.11
N VAL A 338 28.63 -15.97 -7.24
CA VAL A 338 27.44 -16.69 -6.75
C VAL A 338 27.49 -16.75 -5.23
N VAL A 339 26.37 -16.47 -4.56
CA VAL A 339 26.25 -16.70 -3.11
C VAL A 339 25.96 -18.18 -2.89
N VAL A 340 26.84 -18.84 -2.14
CA VAL A 340 26.65 -20.21 -1.67
C VAL A 340 26.41 -20.16 -0.16
N LEU A 341 25.51 -20.99 0.34
CA LEU A 341 25.24 -21.16 1.77
C LEU A 341 26.04 -22.37 2.26
N PRO A 342 27.28 -22.21 2.78
CA PRO A 342 28.14 -23.32 3.18
C PRO A 342 27.62 -24.07 4.42
#